data_AF-A0A6I7N5D5-F1
#
_entry.id   AF-A0A6I7N5D5-F1
#
_cell.length_a   1.000
_cell.length_b   1.000
_cell.length_c   1.000
_cell.angle_alpha   90.00
_cell.angle_beta   90.00
_cell.angle_gamma   90.00
#
_symmetry.space_group_name_H-M   'P 1'
#
loop_
_entity.id
_entity.type
_entity.pdbx_description
1 polymer ?
#
loop_
_entity_poly.entity_id
_entity_poly.type
_entity_poly.pdbx_seq_one_letter_code
_entity_poly.pdbx_strand_id
1 'polypeptide(L)'
;MSELNEDEFADRDNDELVLLLIDEDSIDNGNEPNNFLDTDVNDDIASVGLREQLRFFKNNVGKTIDLYSGQVGDEAWFALTKIPNTWINAGPTENGAQNFLASGPGLGSPNIDNDREVLLDDISGVTPLRATGLKMLEGKKVLAVVYDSGISINYSPLKGNLKGDNLGMVAFEVVSVKKRNNGSSSSLPTVTIKILDVDAVINWEKTLFSNPPVPESSSEPFDIAPPASSIGPIFTVAK
;
A
#
# COMPACT_ATOMS: atom_id res chain seq x y z
N MET A 1 27.93 28.10 25.63
CA MET A 1 26.77 28.11 24.72
C MET A 1 27.21 27.35 23.49
N SER A 2 26.81 26.09 23.39
CA SER A 2 27.03 25.28 22.19
C SER A 2 25.98 25.70 21.17
N GLU A 3 26.44 26.19 20.01
CA GLU A 3 25.60 26.36 18.84
C GLU A 3 25.01 25.00 18.48
N LEU A 4 23.69 24.88 18.57
CA LEU A 4 22.96 23.72 18.08
C LEU A 4 22.92 23.86 16.55
N ASN A 5 23.53 22.89 15.85
CA ASN A 5 23.49 22.80 14.40
C ASN A 5 22.02 22.70 13.93
N GLU A 6 21.60 23.65 13.10
CA GLU A 6 20.28 23.65 12.44
C GLU A 6 20.14 22.50 11.40
N ASP A 7 21.21 21.77 11.11
CA ASP A 7 21.24 20.69 10.12
C ASP A 7 20.76 19.31 10.62
N GLU A 8 20.50 19.12 11.92
CA GLU A 8 20.05 17.82 12.46
C GLU A 8 18.53 17.56 12.30
N PHE A 9 17.77 18.53 11.78
CA PHE A 9 16.31 18.41 11.61
C PHE A 9 15.88 18.13 10.16
N ALA A 10 16.80 18.13 9.18
CA ALA A 10 16.45 18.05 7.77
C ALA A 10 16.43 16.63 7.16
N ASP A 11 16.78 15.58 7.92
CA ASP A 11 17.07 14.26 7.31
C ASP A 11 16.20 13.09 7.83
N ARG A 12 15.23 13.33 8.73
CA ARG A 12 14.34 12.26 9.20
C ARG A 12 13.28 11.84 8.18
N ASP A 13 12.88 12.73 7.27
CA ASP A 13 11.90 12.44 6.21
C ASP A 13 12.47 11.51 5.10
N ASN A 14 13.79 11.25 5.10
CA ASN A 14 14.41 10.45 4.04
C ASN A 14 14.25 8.94 4.22
N ASP A 15 14.13 8.46 5.46
CA ASP A 15 14.12 7.04 5.81
C ASP A 15 12.78 6.59 6.42
N GLU A 16 11.67 7.19 5.99
CA GLU A 16 10.31 6.76 6.32
C GLU A 16 9.59 6.16 5.10
N LEU A 17 8.85 5.08 5.31
CA LEU A 17 8.01 4.42 4.32
C LEU A 17 6.58 4.30 4.83
N VAL A 18 5.64 4.85 4.08
CA VAL A 18 4.21 4.63 4.31
C VAL A 18 3.87 3.21 3.89
N LEU A 19 3.36 2.41 4.82
CA LEU A 19 2.89 1.05 4.52
C LEU A 19 1.50 1.11 3.90
N LEU A 20 1.38 0.63 2.67
CA LEU A 20 0.11 0.50 1.94
C LEU A 20 -0.14 -0.95 1.50
N LEU A 21 -1.36 -1.19 1.03
CA LEU A 21 -1.74 -2.40 0.31
C LEU A 21 -2.20 -1.98 -1.09
N ILE A 22 -1.83 -2.75 -2.11
CA ILE A 22 -2.19 -2.49 -3.49
C ILE A 22 -2.88 -3.73 -4.07
N ASP A 23 -3.96 -3.48 -4.77
CA ASP A 23 -4.82 -4.46 -5.42
C ASP A 23 -4.41 -4.73 -6.88
N GLU A 24 -4.92 -5.84 -7.44
CA GLU A 24 -4.74 -6.26 -8.84
C GLU A 24 -5.20 -5.18 -9.83
N ASP A 25 -6.22 -4.40 -9.46
CA ASP A 25 -6.73 -3.28 -10.26
C ASP A 25 -5.72 -2.15 -10.52
N SER A 26 -4.61 -2.10 -9.76
CA SER A 26 -3.52 -1.14 -9.99
C SER A 26 -2.29 -1.77 -10.60
N ILE A 27 -1.91 -2.97 -10.15
CA ILE A 27 -0.69 -3.66 -10.58
C ILE A 27 -1.04 -5.12 -10.79
N ASP A 28 -1.22 -5.50 -12.05
CA ASP A 28 -1.43 -6.88 -12.47
C ASP A 28 -1.04 -7.04 -13.95
N ASN A 29 -0.96 -8.27 -14.44
CA ASN A 29 -0.68 -8.56 -15.83
C ASN A 29 -1.82 -8.10 -16.75
N GLY A 30 -1.47 -7.67 -17.97
CA GLY A 30 -2.43 -7.20 -18.96
C GLY A 30 -3.15 -5.89 -18.63
N ASN A 31 -3.05 -5.38 -17.40
CA ASN A 31 -3.73 -4.17 -16.97
C ASN A 31 -3.05 -2.89 -17.50
N GLU A 32 -3.86 -1.99 -18.04
CA GLU A 32 -3.42 -0.64 -18.37
C GLU A 32 -2.97 0.13 -17.10
N PRO A 33 -2.06 1.11 -17.21
CA PRO A 33 -1.49 1.64 -18.45
C PRO A 33 -0.22 0.92 -18.89
N ASN A 34 0.35 0.05 -18.06
CA ASN A 34 1.66 -0.54 -18.31
C ASN A 34 1.59 -1.86 -19.08
N ASN A 35 0.46 -2.58 -19.03
CA ASN A 35 0.25 -3.88 -19.66
C ASN A 35 1.37 -4.85 -19.27
N PHE A 36 1.58 -5.03 -17.96
CA PHE A 36 2.63 -5.90 -17.45
C PHE A 36 2.45 -7.34 -17.96
N LEU A 37 3.56 -8.06 -18.11
CA LEU A 37 3.51 -9.51 -18.32
C LEU A 37 3.30 -10.23 -16.98
N ASP A 38 2.82 -11.46 -17.00
CA ASP A 38 2.67 -12.32 -15.81
C ASP A 38 3.99 -12.36 -15.03
N THR A 39 5.10 -12.53 -15.75
CA THR A 39 6.43 -12.56 -15.16
C THR A 39 6.94 -11.21 -14.65
N ASP A 40 6.39 -10.09 -15.11
CA ASP A 40 6.78 -8.75 -14.65
C ASP A 40 6.28 -8.50 -13.22
N VAL A 41 5.09 -9.03 -12.91
CA VAL A 41 4.41 -8.82 -11.62
C VAL A 41 4.41 -10.07 -10.73
N ASN A 42 5.14 -11.13 -11.12
CA ASN A 42 5.25 -12.40 -10.39
C ASN A 42 3.97 -13.23 -10.33
N ASP A 43 3.01 -13.00 -11.23
CA ASP A 43 1.78 -13.79 -11.32
C ASP A 43 2.10 -15.30 -11.49
N ASP A 44 3.13 -15.63 -12.28
CA ASP A 44 3.62 -17.01 -12.47
C ASP A 44 4.08 -17.74 -11.19
N ILE A 45 4.33 -17.00 -10.10
CA ILE A 45 4.71 -17.54 -8.79
C ILE A 45 3.82 -17.02 -7.66
N ALA A 46 2.69 -16.39 -7.99
CA ALA A 46 1.77 -15.82 -7.02
C ALA A 46 1.36 -16.88 -6.01
N SER A 47 1.40 -16.49 -4.74
CA SER A 47 0.98 -17.36 -3.65
C SER A 47 0.74 -16.56 -2.39
N VAL A 48 -0.11 -17.08 -1.51
CA VAL A 48 -0.29 -16.59 -0.15
C VAL A 48 1.07 -16.38 0.51
N GLY A 49 1.34 -15.16 0.97
CA GLY A 49 2.57 -14.83 1.69
C GLY A 49 3.80 -14.60 0.82
N LEU A 50 3.66 -14.48 -0.50
CA LEU A 50 4.77 -14.01 -1.34
C LEU A 50 5.11 -12.56 -0.98
N ARG A 51 6.39 -12.29 -0.69
CA ARG A 51 6.91 -10.96 -0.31
C ARG A 51 8.14 -10.57 -1.11
N GLU A 52 8.45 -11.30 -2.19
CA GLU A 52 9.53 -10.91 -3.09
C GLU A 52 9.16 -9.62 -3.84
N GLN A 53 10.16 -8.81 -4.18
CA GLN A 53 9.89 -7.63 -5.01
C GLN A 53 9.41 -8.04 -6.40
N LEU A 54 8.41 -7.33 -6.94
CA LEU A 54 7.94 -7.54 -8.31
C LEU A 54 9.09 -7.34 -9.31
N ARG A 55 9.26 -8.30 -10.23
CA ARG A 55 10.42 -8.36 -11.15
C ARG A 55 10.58 -7.11 -12.02
N PHE A 56 9.49 -6.55 -12.54
CA PHE A 56 9.55 -5.31 -13.31
C PHE A 56 10.08 -4.16 -12.45
N PHE A 57 9.56 -4.02 -11.22
CA PHE A 57 9.98 -2.95 -10.31
C PHE A 57 11.45 -3.10 -9.94
N LYS A 58 11.90 -4.33 -9.67
CA LYS A 58 13.32 -4.63 -9.40
C LYS A 58 14.23 -4.25 -10.57
N ASN A 59 13.80 -4.50 -11.81
CA ASN A 59 14.59 -4.23 -13.01
C ASN A 59 14.49 -2.78 -13.52
N ASN A 60 13.61 -1.95 -12.94
CA ASN A 60 13.33 -0.59 -13.40
C ASN A 60 13.44 0.45 -12.28
N VAL A 61 14.30 0.22 -11.28
CA VAL A 61 14.57 1.17 -10.20
C VAL A 61 14.95 2.55 -10.77
N GLY A 62 14.34 3.60 -10.24
CA GLY A 62 14.51 4.98 -10.68
C GLY A 62 13.64 5.40 -11.87
N LYS A 63 12.97 4.46 -12.55
CA LYS A 63 12.00 4.77 -13.62
C LYS A 63 10.74 5.41 -13.04
N THR A 64 10.20 6.38 -13.75
CA THR A 64 8.89 6.96 -13.46
C THR A 64 7.84 6.33 -14.35
N ILE A 65 6.76 5.82 -13.76
CA ILE A 65 5.62 5.21 -14.45
C ILE A 65 4.31 5.73 -13.86
N ASP A 66 3.23 5.56 -14.61
CA ASP A 66 1.88 5.83 -14.15
C ASP A 66 1.22 4.53 -13.71
N LEU A 67 0.48 4.57 -12.60
CA LEU A 67 -0.41 3.51 -12.15
C LEU A 67 -1.83 4.05 -12.09
N TYR A 68 -2.82 3.22 -12.41
CA TYR A 68 -4.22 3.51 -12.14
C TYR A 68 -4.57 3.04 -10.73
N SER A 69 -5.40 3.80 -10.02
CA SER A 69 -5.74 3.49 -8.62
C SER A 69 -7.16 2.92 -8.47
N GLY A 70 -7.64 2.20 -9.47
CA GLY A 70 -8.99 1.60 -9.49
C GLY A 70 -10.12 2.58 -9.81
N GLN A 71 -11.30 2.29 -9.27
CA GLN A 71 -12.54 3.07 -9.42
C GLN A 71 -13.24 3.25 -8.07
N VAL A 72 -14.16 4.19 -7.97
CA VAL A 72 -15.02 4.30 -6.78
C VAL A 72 -15.83 3.01 -6.63
N GLY A 73 -15.62 2.32 -5.50
CA GLY A 73 -16.23 1.03 -5.18
C GLY A 73 -15.40 -0.20 -5.55
N ASP A 74 -14.25 0.04 -6.21
CA ASP A 74 -13.24 -0.93 -6.62
C ASP A 74 -11.87 -0.24 -6.50
N GLU A 75 -11.57 0.23 -5.28
CA GLU A 75 -10.35 0.99 -5.01
C GLU A 75 -9.14 0.06 -5.05
N ALA A 76 -8.07 0.45 -5.75
CA ALA A 76 -6.90 -0.41 -5.85
C ALA A 76 -5.81 -0.13 -4.81
N TRP A 77 -5.97 0.92 -3.98
CA TRP A 77 -4.95 1.39 -3.03
C TRP A 77 -5.59 1.52 -1.66
N PHE A 78 -4.95 0.95 -0.64
CA PHE A 78 -5.47 0.96 0.72
C PHE A 78 -4.41 1.39 1.72
N ALA A 79 -4.82 2.25 2.66
CA ALA A 79 -4.03 2.60 3.82
C ALA A 79 -4.32 1.65 4.98
N LEU A 80 -3.27 1.31 5.73
CA LEU A 80 -3.40 0.78 7.08
C LEU A 80 -3.33 1.94 8.08
N THR A 81 -4.37 2.06 8.92
CA THR A 81 -4.49 3.10 9.96
C THR A 81 -4.09 2.59 11.34
N LYS A 82 -4.05 1.27 11.53
CA LYS A 82 -3.64 0.59 12.76
C LYS A 82 -3.12 -0.82 12.47
N ILE A 83 -2.25 -1.32 13.33
CA ILE A 83 -1.80 -2.70 13.32
C ILE A 83 -2.64 -3.53 14.32
N PRO A 84 -3.22 -4.66 13.90
CA PRO A 84 -3.90 -5.57 14.82
C PRO A 84 -2.92 -6.20 15.84
N ASN A 85 -3.37 -6.33 17.10
CA ASN A 85 -2.60 -7.07 18.11
C ASN A 85 -2.34 -8.54 17.72
N THR A 86 -3.21 -9.13 16.90
CA THR A 86 -3.01 -10.47 16.37
C THR A 86 -1.75 -10.57 15.52
N TRP A 87 -1.37 -9.52 14.80
CA TRP A 87 -0.16 -9.49 13.98
C TRP A 87 1.10 -9.37 14.84
N ILE A 88 1.04 -8.60 15.93
CA ILE A 88 2.12 -8.54 16.93
C ILE A 88 2.35 -9.95 17.52
N ASN A 89 1.27 -10.62 17.91
CA ASN A 89 1.33 -11.95 18.51
C ASN A 89 1.74 -13.06 17.53
N ALA A 90 1.68 -12.82 16.21
CA ALA A 90 2.14 -13.77 15.19
C ALA A 90 3.67 -13.85 15.11
N GLY A 91 4.38 -12.82 15.56
CA GLY A 91 5.84 -12.83 15.70
C GLY A 91 6.61 -12.86 14.37
N PRO A 92 7.94 -13.03 14.44
CA PRO A 92 8.77 -13.23 15.64
C PRO A 92 9.09 -11.95 16.42
N THR A 93 8.63 -10.79 15.95
CA THR A 93 8.92 -9.50 16.57
C THR A 93 7.72 -8.99 17.37
N GLU A 94 7.96 -7.99 18.22
CA GLU A 94 6.87 -7.23 18.87
C GLU A 94 6.27 -6.16 17.94
N ASN A 95 6.67 -6.11 16.67
CA ASN A 95 6.17 -5.17 15.66
C ASN A 95 5.28 -5.92 14.66
N GLY A 96 3.97 -5.68 14.73
CA GLY A 96 3.02 -6.41 13.89
C GLY A 96 3.14 -6.07 12.41
N ALA A 97 3.59 -4.87 12.05
CA ALA A 97 3.85 -4.50 10.66
C ALA A 97 5.06 -5.28 10.09
N GLN A 98 6.12 -5.45 10.88
CA GLN A 98 7.26 -6.28 10.48
C GLN A 98 6.85 -7.75 10.34
N ASN A 99 6.02 -8.26 11.25
CA ASN A 99 5.51 -9.63 11.19
C ASN A 99 4.65 -9.86 9.94
N PHE A 100 3.84 -8.87 9.53
CA PHE A 100 3.05 -8.93 8.29
C PHE A 100 3.92 -8.88 7.03
N LEU A 101 4.92 -7.99 6.98
CA LEU A 101 5.86 -7.87 5.85
C LEU A 101 6.77 -9.10 5.71
N ALA A 102 7.07 -9.78 6.81
CA ALA A 102 7.84 -11.03 6.82
C ALA A 102 6.97 -12.29 6.63
N SER A 103 5.66 -12.13 6.38
CA SER A 103 4.70 -13.22 6.26
C SER A 103 4.74 -14.19 7.43
N GLY A 104 4.59 -13.69 8.65
CA GLY A 104 4.53 -14.50 9.86
C GLY A 104 3.43 -15.57 9.84
N PRO A 105 3.40 -16.48 10.84
CA PRO A 105 2.37 -17.51 10.99
C PRO A 105 0.94 -16.93 10.95
N GLY A 106 0.12 -17.41 10.02
CA GLY A 106 -1.25 -16.92 9.79
C GLY A 106 -1.33 -15.58 9.04
N LEU A 107 -0.19 -15.01 8.62
CA LEU A 107 -0.03 -13.77 7.82
C LEU A 107 0.66 -14.02 6.47
N GLY A 108 0.68 -15.26 6.01
CA GLY A 108 1.34 -15.73 4.80
C GLY A 108 2.11 -17.03 5.00
N SER A 109 2.63 -17.30 6.20
CA SER A 109 3.22 -18.60 6.56
C SER A 109 2.24 -19.49 7.31
N PRO A 110 2.37 -20.83 7.23
CA PRO A 110 1.51 -21.74 7.98
C PRO A 110 1.58 -21.48 9.49
N ASN A 111 0.42 -21.41 10.15
CA ASN A 111 0.31 -21.47 11.60
C ASN A 111 0.31 -22.92 12.12
N ILE A 112 0.02 -23.12 13.41
CA ILE A 112 -0.04 -24.46 14.02
C ILE A 112 -1.11 -25.38 13.41
N ASP A 113 -2.17 -24.80 12.86
CA ASP A 113 -3.27 -25.51 12.17
C ASP A 113 -3.05 -25.59 10.65
N ASN A 114 -1.84 -25.22 10.18
CA ASN A 114 -1.47 -25.11 8.76
C ASN A 114 -2.30 -24.09 7.96
N ASP A 115 -2.97 -23.16 8.64
CA ASP A 115 -3.66 -22.03 8.03
C ASP A 115 -2.67 -20.86 7.85
N ARG A 116 -2.58 -20.37 6.62
CA ARG A 116 -1.64 -19.30 6.23
C ARG A 116 -2.24 -17.90 6.36
N GLU A 117 -3.56 -17.77 6.52
CA GLU A 117 -4.28 -16.50 6.33
C GLU A 117 -5.33 -16.22 7.41
N VAL A 118 -5.41 -17.07 8.43
CA VAL A 118 -6.39 -16.93 9.52
C VAL A 118 -6.36 -15.55 10.19
N LEU A 119 -5.22 -14.84 10.15
CA LEU A 119 -5.04 -13.51 10.73
C LEU A 119 -5.15 -12.38 9.71
N LEU A 120 -5.59 -12.67 8.49
CA LEU A 120 -5.79 -11.71 7.39
C LEU A 120 -7.29 -11.46 7.10
N ASP A 121 -8.20 -12.05 7.89
CA ASP A 121 -9.64 -11.75 7.81
C ASP A 121 -10.06 -10.67 8.80
N ASP A 122 -11.13 -9.96 8.47
CA ASP A 122 -11.82 -9.02 9.36
C ASP A 122 -10.91 -7.92 9.96
N ILE A 123 -9.96 -7.44 9.15
CA ILE A 123 -8.91 -6.50 9.55
C ILE A 123 -9.48 -5.09 9.61
N SER A 124 -9.61 -4.57 10.81
CA SER A 124 -10.08 -3.18 10.96
C SER A 124 -8.96 -2.19 10.68
N GLY A 125 -9.33 -1.04 10.10
CA GLY A 125 -8.37 0.01 9.76
C GLY A 125 -7.70 -0.13 8.40
N VAL A 126 -8.20 -1.01 7.54
CA VAL A 126 -7.93 -1.02 6.09
C VAL A 126 -8.85 0.03 5.46
N THR A 127 -8.29 1.11 4.94
CA THR A 127 -9.04 2.25 4.41
C THR A 127 -8.77 2.44 2.91
N PRO A 128 -9.81 2.35 2.06
CA PRO A 128 -9.69 2.63 0.63
C PRO A 128 -9.23 4.07 0.36
N LEU A 129 -8.25 4.24 -0.52
CA LEU A 129 -7.72 5.55 -0.88
C LEU A 129 -8.34 6.03 -2.19
N ARG A 130 -9.17 7.08 -2.05
CA ARG A 130 -9.73 7.85 -3.16
C ARG A 130 -8.88 9.10 -3.43
N ALA A 131 -9.34 9.98 -4.31
CA ALA A 131 -8.52 11.06 -4.86
C ALA A 131 -7.89 11.98 -3.81
N THR A 132 -8.62 12.31 -2.73
CA THR A 132 -8.10 13.13 -1.64
C THR A 132 -7.01 12.40 -0.86
N GLY A 133 -7.22 11.13 -0.51
CA GLY A 133 -6.24 10.31 0.20
C GLY A 133 -4.97 10.06 -0.63
N LEU A 134 -5.12 9.77 -1.91
CA LEU A 134 -4.00 9.62 -2.84
C LEU A 134 -3.20 10.92 -2.96
N LYS A 135 -3.87 12.07 -3.08
CA LYS A 135 -3.22 13.38 -3.15
C LYS A 135 -2.36 13.69 -1.92
N MET A 136 -2.77 13.21 -0.74
CA MET A 136 -2.00 13.38 0.50
C MET A 136 -0.67 12.59 0.51
N LEU A 137 -0.50 11.61 -0.39
CA LEU A 137 0.73 10.83 -0.50
C LEU A 137 1.79 11.45 -1.41
N GLU A 138 1.51 12.55 -2.13
CA GLU A 138 2.51 13.20 -2.99
C GLU A 138 3.79 13.57 -2.22
N GLY A 139 4.93 13.20 -2.79
CA GLY A 139 6.27 13.35 -2.20
C GLY A 139 6.60 12.31 -1.13
N LYS A 140 5.70 11.35 -0.84
CA LYS A 140 5.94 10.29 0.15
C LYS A 140 6.42 9.02 -0.51
N LYS A 141 7.26 8.29 0.24
CA LYS A 141 7.79 7.00 -0.14
C LYS A 141 6.89 5.92 0.46
N VAL A 142 6.59 4.92 -0.35
CA VAL A 142 5.64 3.85 -0.05
C VAL A 142 6.36 2.52 -0.13
N LEU A 143 6.02 1.62 0.80
CA LEU A 143 6.23 0.19 0.67
C LEU A 143 4.85 -0.46 0.67
N ALA A 144 4.56 -1.28 -0.35
CA ALA A 144 3.26 -1.93 -0.47
C ALA A 144 3.39 -3.43 -0.70
N VAL A 145 2.48 -4.18 -0.09
CA VAL A 145 2.19 -5.57 -0.48
C VAL A 145 1.15 -5.52 -1.61
N VAL A 146 1.45 -6.19 -2.71
CA VAL A 146 0.60 -6.28 -3.90
C VAL A 146 -0.15 -7.60 -3.89
N TYR A 147 -1.48 -7.53 -4.00
CA TYR A 147 -2.36 -8.69 -4.03
C TYR A 147 -2.66 -9.08 -5.47
N ASP A 148 -2.70 -10.39 -5.69
CA ASP A 148 -3.13 -11.03 -6.96
C ASP A 148 -4.65 -11.21 -6.99
N SER A 149 -5.29 -11.18 -5.82
CA SER A 149 -6.74 -11.28 -5.67
C SER A 149 -7.29 -10.02 -5.01
N GLY A 150 -8.48 -9.57 -5.41
CA GLY A 150 -9.14 -8.39 -4.85
C GLY A 150 -9.26 -8.35 -3.31
N ILE A 151 -8.86 -7.22 -2.73
CA ILE A 151 -9.08 -6.83 -1.34
C ILE A 151 -10.53 -6.38 -1.18
N SER A 152 -11.30 -7.12 -0.37
CA SER A 152 -12.69 -6.76 -0.11
C SER A 152 -12.87 -5.93 1.16
N ILE A 153 -13.81 -4.98 1.11
CA ILE A 153 -14.08 -4.04 2.18
C ILE A 153 -15.54 -4.13 2.64
N ASN A 154 -15.72 -4.35 3.93
CA ASN A 154 -16.98 -4.08 4.61
C ASN A 154 -16.94 -2.64 5.12
N TYR A 155 -17.96 -1.83 4.83
CA TYR A 155 -17.99 -0.40 5.20
C TYR A 155 -18.70 -0.13 6.54
N SER A 156 -19.35 -1.14 7.14
CA SER A 156 -20.12 -0.98 8.37
C SER A 156 -20.03 -2.22 9.26
N PRO A 157 -19.02 -2.32 10.14
CA PRO A 157 -17.91 -1.39 10.36
C PRO A 157 -16.78 -1.55 9.31
N LEU A 158 -15.96 -0.50 9.12
CA LEU A 158 -14.86 -0.49 8.16
C LEU A 158 -13.79 -1.55 8.48
N LYS A 159 -13.79 -2.61 7.68
CA LYS A 159 -12.93 -3.79 7.80
C LYS A 159 -12.55 -4.30 6.42
N GLY A 160 -11.29 -4.69 6.25
CA GLY A 160 -10.80 -5.34 5.04
C GLY A 160 -10.57 -6.83 5.26
N ASN A 161 -10.74 -7.59 4.19
CA ASN A 161 -10.27 -8.97 4.08
C ASN A 161 -9.05 -8.96 3.16
N LEU A 162 -7.93 -9.44 3.70
CA LEU A 162 -6.61 -9.46 3.09
C LEU A 162 -6.16 -10.89 2.79
N LYS A 163 -7.11 -11.81 2.58
CA LYS A 163 -6.83 -13.17 2.12
C LYS A 163 -6.70 -13.18 0.60
N GLY A 164 -5.96 -14.15 0.10
CA GLY A 164 -5.67 -14.33 -1.32
C GLY A 164 -4.17 -14.39 -1.58
N ASP A 165 -3.86 -14.74 -2.82
CA ASP A 165 -2.49 -14.80 -3.28
C ASP A 165 -1.89 -13.38 -3.38
N ASN A 166 -0.57 -13.32 -3.21
CA ASN A 166 0.17 -12.08 -3.33
C ASN A 166 1.09 -12.15 -4.54
N LEU A 167 1.19 -11.05 -5.25
CA LEU A 167 2.19 -10.82 -6.30
C LEU A 167 3.56 -10.47 -5.68
N GLY A 168 3.57 -9.89 -4.48
CA GLY A 168 4.79 -9.61 -3.73
C GLY A 168 4.82 -8.20 -3.15
N MET A 169 5.96 -7.52 -3.28
CA MET A 169 6.16 -6.17 -2.75
C MET A 169 6.66 -5.18 -3.81
N VAL A 170 6.30 -3.92 -3.62
CA VAL A 170 6.85 -2.78 -4.37
C VAL A 170 7.24 -1.65 -3.43
N ALA A 171 8.26 -0.90 -3.81
CA ALA A 171 8.60 0.36 -3.17
C ALA A 171 8.66 1.47 -4.22
N PHE A 172 8.16 2.66 -3.89
CA PHE A 172 8.18 3.80 -4.79
C PHE A 172 7.97 5.13 -4.06
N GLU A 173 8.36 6.24 -4.70
CA GLU A 173 7.96 7.58 -4.33
C GLU A 173 6.73 7.99 -5.15
N VAL A 174 5.70 8.55 -4.52
CA VAL A 174 4.55 9.14 -5.23
C VAL A 174 4.94 10.52 -5.73
N VAL A 175 5.09 10.68 -7.05
CA VAL A 175 5.54 11.93 -7.67
C VAL A 175 4.37 12.89 -7.88
N SER A 176 3.24 12.41 -8.41
CA SER A 176 2.07 13.25 -8.62
C SER A 176 0.78 12.43 -8.74
N VAL A 177 -0.33 13.03 -8.35
CA VAL A 177 -1.68 12.45 -8.46
C VAL A 177 -2.54 13.37 -9.33
N LYS A 178 -3.08 12.83 -10.42
CA LYS A 178 -3.82 13.61 -11.43
C LYS A 178 -5.16 12.94 -11.72
N LYS A 179 -6.20 13.76 -11.86
CA LYS A 179 -7.52 13.27 -12.28
C LYS A 179 -7.40 12.50 -13.60
N ARG A 180 -7.94 11.29 -13.62
CA ARG A 180 -8.02 10.46 -14.82
C ARG A 180 -9.20 10.90 -15.68
N ASN A 181 -8.93 11.26 -16.94
CA ASN A 181 -9.95 11.75 -17.88
C ASN A 181 -10.25 10.77 -19.02
N ASN A 182 -9.50 9.67 -19.11
CA ASN A 182 -9.61 8.64 -20.15
C ASN A 182 -10.24 7.34 -19.64
N GLY A 183 -10.95 7.38 -18.51
CA GLY A 183 -11.61 6.22 -17.89
C GLY A 183 -13.13 6.40 -17.77
N SER A 184 -13.77 5.52 -17.00
CA SER A 184 -15.17 5.66 -16.58
C SER A 184 -15.39 6.94 -15.75
N SER A 185 -16.66 7.31 -15.54
CA SER A 185 -17.01 8.43 -14.66
C SER A 185 -16.60 8.20 -13.19
N SER A 186 -16.40 6.95 -12.79
CA SER A 186 -15.95 6.52 -11.44
C SER A 186 -14.45 6.28 -11.35
N SER A 187 -13.70 6.44 -12.44
CA SER A 187 -12.26 6.20 -12.44
C SER A 187 -11.55 7.09 -11.44
N LEU A 188 -10.74 6.47 -10.60
CA LEU A 188 -9.89 7.17 -9.66
C LEU A 188 -8.65 7.72 -10.37
N PRO A 189 -7.91 8.63 -9.71
CA PRO A 189 -6.76 9.29 -10.30
C PRO A 189 -5.69 8.35 -10.88
N THR A 190 -4.93 8.89 -11.82
CA THR A 190 -3.63 8.34 -12.19
C THR A 190 -2.60 8.79 -11.17
N VAL A 191 -1.82 7.84 -10.65
CA VAL A 191 -0.71 8.09 -9.72
C VAL A 191 0.60 7.88 -10.46
N THR A 192 1.35 8.95 -10.67
CA THR A 192 2.71 8.89 -11.20
C THR A 192 3.65 8.55 -10.05
N ILE A 193 4.40 7.45 -10.18
CA ILE A 193 5.35 6.98 -9.18
C ILE A 193 6.77 6.95 -9.73
N LYS A 194 7.77 7.05 -8.86
CA LYS A 194 9.17 6.74 -9.17
C LYS A 194 9.58 5.49 -8.40
N ILE A 195 9.97 4.45 -9.13
CA ILE A 195 10.27 3.14 -8.56
C ILE A 195 11.51 3.21 -7.65
N LEU A 196 11.40 2.60 -6.48
CA LEU A 196 12.49 2.36 -5.54
C LEU A 196 12.82 0.87 -5.49
N ASP A 197 14.02 0.55 -5.02
CA ASP A 197 14.43 -0.82 -4.73
C ASP A 197 13.91 -1.21 -3.34
N VAL A 198 13.12 -2.29 -3.24
CA VAL A 198 12.60 -2.77 -1.95
C VAL A 198 13.76 -3.17 -1.04
N ASP A 199 14.77 -3.88 -1.56
CA ASP A 199 15.90 -4.38 -0.77
C ASP A 199 16.72 -3.22 -0.17
N ALA A 200 16.76 -2.07 -0.84
CA ALA A 200 17.46 -0.89 -0.37
C ALA A 200 16.72 -0.13 0.76
N VAL A 201 15.38 -0.16 0.76
CA VAL A 201 14.56 0.65 1.67
C VAL A 201 13.85 -0.18 2.74
N ILE A 202 13.82 -1.51 2.63
CA ILE A 202 13.03 -2.39 3.51
C ILE A 202 13.39 -2.28 4.99
N ASN A 203 14.52 -1.65 5.37
CA ASN A 203 14.90 -1.44 6.77
C ASN A 203 14.57 -0.04 7.32
N TRP A 204 14.04 0.86 6.49
CA TRP A 204 13.56 2.18 6.89
C TRP A 204 12.38 2.10 7.87
N GLU A 205 12.10 3.19 8.57
CA GLU A 205 10.99 3.24 9.53
C GLU A 205 9.67 3.15 8.76
N LYS A 206 8.77 2.25 9.19
CA LYS A 206 7.45 2.12 8.57
C LYS A 206 6.47 2.97 9.35
N THR A 207 5.62 3.67 8.62
CA THR A 207 4.55 4.45 9.18
C THR A 207 3.20 4.04 8.60
N LEU A 208 2.16 4.26 9.39
CA LEU A 208 0.76 4.08 9.04
C LEU A 208 0.19 5.44 8.66
N PHE A 209 -0.61 5.47 7.60
CA PHE A 209 -1.36 6.67 7.25
C PHE A 209 -2.58 6.74 8.16
N SER A 210 -2.54 7.59 9.20
CA SER A 210 -3.50 7.54 10.31
C SER A 210 -4.75 8.42 10.12
N ASN A 211 -4.73 9.35 9.16
CA ASN A 211 -5.86 10.23 8.84
C ASN A 211 -6.29 10.23 7.36
N PRO A 212 -6.26 9.10 6.62
CA PRO A 212 -6.85 9.07 5.29
C PRO A 212 -8.35 9.39 5.38
N PRO A 213 -8.91 10.11 4.40
CA PRO A 213 -10.36 10.27 4.30
C PRO A 213 -11.04 8.90 4.29
N VAL A 214 -11.98 8.70 5.22
CA VAL A 214 -12.68 7.42 5.36
C VAL A 214 -13.95 7.46 4.52
N PRO A 215 -14.11 6.56 3.52
CA PRO A 215 -15.35 6.45 2.76
C PRO A 215 -16.50 5.92 3.63
N GLU A 216 -17.70 6.44 3.40
CA GLU A 216 -18.92 6.03 4.10
C GLU A 216 -19.49 4.73 3.53
N SER A 217 -19.29 4.51 2.23
CA SER A 217 -19.71 3.31 1.51
C SER A 217 -18.80 3.06 0.30
N SER A 218 -19.06 1.96 -0.41
CA SER A 218 -18.40 1.68 -1.69
C SER A 218 -18.68 2.75 -2.75
N SER A 219 -19.74 3.56 -2.62
CA SER A 219 -20.05 4.61 -3.60
C SER A 219 -19.82 6.03 -3.10
N GLU A 220 -19.77 6.24 -1.77
CA GLU A 220 -19.75 7.59 -1.18
C GLU A 220 -18.59 7.81 -0.20
N PRO A 221 -17.93 8.98 -0.23
CA PRO A 221 -18.12 10.06 -1.20
C PRO A 221 -17.54 9.71 -2.58
N PHE A 222 -18.15 10.20 -3.66
CA PHE A 222 -17.65 10.02 -5.03
C PHE A 222 -16.38 10.87 -5.34
N ASP A 223 -15.29 10.58 -4.62
CA ASP A 223 -14.04 11.35 -4.56
C ASP A 223 -13.05 10.96 -5.67
N ILE A 224 -13.27 11.48 -6.88
CA ILE A 224 -12.46 11.17 -8.07
C ILE A 224 -11.49 12.29 -8.48
N ALA A 225 -11.62 13.48 -7.88
CA ALA A 225 -10.89 14.67 -8.29
C ALA A 225 -9.89 15.09 -7.20
N PRO A 226 -8.57 14.96 -7.44
CA PRO A 226 -7.58 15.39 -6.46
C PRO A 226 -7.77 16.88 -6.15
N PRO A 227 -7.87 17.26 -4.86
CA PRO A 227 -8.06 18.66 -4.50
C PRO A 227 -6.79 19.47 -4.80
N ALA A 228 -6.95 20.78 -5.04
CA ALA A 228 -5.82 21.69 -5.23
C ALA A 228 -4.94 21.79 -3.97
N SER A 229 -5.55 21.61 -2.79
CA SER A 229 -4.90 21.53 -1.49
C SER A 229 -5.61 20.48 -0.63
N SER A 230 -4.85 19.61 0.02
CA SER A 230 -5.35 18.68 1.04
C SER A 230 -4.84 19.08 2.42
N ILE A 231 -5.54 18.63 3.47
CA ILE A 231 -4.92 18.56 4.80
C ILE A 231 -3.73 17.61 4.66
N GLY A 232 -2.58 17.95 5.27
CA GLY A 232 -1.39 17.10 5.19
C GLY A 232 -1.62 15.71 5.80
N PRO A 233 -0.90 14.68 5.31
CA PRO A 233 -0.97 13.36 5.93
C PRO A 233 -0.39 13.40 7.36
N ILE A 234 -1.00 12.62 8.23
CA ILE A 234 -0.49 12.29 9.55
C ILE A 234 -0.02 10.84 9.48
N PHE A 235 1.24 10.64 9.86
CA PHE A 235 1.87 9.34 9.91
C PHE A 235 2.18 8.97 11.35
N THR A 236 1.94 7.72 11.70
CA THR A 236 2.28 7.14 13.00
C THR A 236 3.19 5.94 12.79
N VAL A 237 4.15 5.71 13.68
CA VAL A 237 5.05 4.55 13.54
C VAL A 237 4.25 3.25 13.55
N ALA A 238 4.50 2.38 12.57
CA ALA A 238 3.86 1.08 12.44
C ALA A 238 4.50 0.10 13.43
N LYS A 239 3.87 -0.09 14.59
CA LYS A 239 4.25 -1.08 15.62
C LYS A 239 3.05 -1.96 15.95
#